data_AF-A0A8H7XY41-F1
#
_entry.id   AF-A0A8H7XY41-F1
#
_cell.length_a   1.000
_cell.length_b   1.000
_cell.length_c   1.000
_cell.angle_alpha   90.00
_cell.angle_beta   90.00
_cell.angle_gamma   90.00
#
_symmetry.space_group_name_H-M   'P 1'
#
loop_
_entity.id
_entity.type
_entity.pdbx_description
1 polymer ?
#
loop_
_entity_poly.entity_id
_entity_poly.type
_entity_poly.pdbx_seq_one_letter_code
_entity_poly.pdbx_strand_id
1 'polypeptide(L)'
;MLSSLLVTLSLAVSFVVAAPAVGNSTLVERQGFAQVVTKCTVPKTVALTFDDGPYVYLYDISKALVAAGAKGTFFFNGQNWGPCIYDPDQAKRVLYAYQKGHQVASHTWSHAHLNTLTFDQLHHQFWLVEEALMKITGAYPAWARPPYGEYNDLVRQVAGSRGQNLALWDFDSGDTWGISTAEVLRRYDNLISSRPNTVLTLNHEVHQQAAQVVLPYAIKALQAAGYRLVTLAECLGMPAYQWVGEPHARDVRV
;
A
#
# COMPACT_ATOMS: atom_id res chain seq x y z
N MET A 1 -47.20 -84.78 -15.70
CA MET A 1 -47.07 -84.97 -14.25
C MET A 1 -46.06 -83.96 -13.73
N LEU A 2 -46.54 -83.09 -12.83
CA LEU A 2 -45.84 -82.27 -11.85
C LEU A 2 -44.32 -82.14 -11.92
N SER A 3 -43.83 -80.89 -12.00
CA SER A 3 -43.18 -80.27 -10.82
C SER A 3 -42.90 -78.80 -11.08
N SER A 4 -43.57 -77.96 -10.29
CA SER A 4 -43.32 -76.53 -10.16
C SER A 4 -42.06 -76.32 -9.32
N LEU A 5 -41.12 -75.51 -9.81
CA LEU A 5 -40.02 -74.97 -8.99
C LEU A 5 -40.13 -73.44 -9.01
N LEU A 6 -40.57 -72.88 -7.88
CA LEU A 6 -40.53 -71.45 -7.62
C LEU A 6 -39.08 -71.03 -7.38
N VAL A 7 -38.54 -70.19 -8.26
CA VAL A 7 -37.28 -69.47 -8.03
C VAL A 7 -37.63 -68.04 -7.66
N THR A 8 -37.48 -67.71 -6.38
CA THR A 8 -37.55 -66.34 -5.87
C THR A 8 -36.29 -65.59 -6.28
N LEU A 9 -36.42 -64.65 -7.22
CA LEU A 9 -35.34 -63.77 -7.65
C LEU A 9 -35.26 -62.55 -6.71
N SER A 10 -34.31 -62.55 -5.80
CA SER A 10 -34.00 -61.42 -4.92
C SER A 10 -33.29 -60.31 -5.70
N LEU A 11 -33.87 -59.11 -5.70
CA LEU A 11 -33.25 -57.88 -6.23
C LEU A 11 -32.00 -57.52 -5.40
N ALA A 12 -30.87 -57.35 -6.07
CA ALA A 12 -29.78 -56.52 -5.59
C ALA A 12 -29.71 -55.26 -6.45
N VAL A 13 -30.35 -54.18 -5.99
CA VAL A 13 -30.18 -52.85 -6.59
C VAL A 13 -28.86 -52.29 -6.06
N SER A 14 -27.81 -52.33 -6.88
CA SER A 14 -26.56 -51.65 -6.57
C SER A 14 -26.76 -50.14 -6.69
N PHE A 15 -26.95 -49.47 -5.56
CA PHE A 15 -26.80 -48.01 -5.49
C PHE A 15 -25.32 -47.67 -5.69
N VAL A 16 -24.97 -47.22 -6.90
CA VAL A 16 -23.70 -46.55 -7.13
C VAL A 16 -23.81 -45.17 -6.48
N VAL A 17 -23.30 -45.05 -5.26
CA VAL A 17 -23.06 -43.74 -4.64
C VAL A 17 -21.90 -43.12 -5.40
N ALA A 18 -22.21 -42.22 -6.34
CA ALA A 18 -21.20 -41.36 -6.93
C ALA A 18 -20.64 -40.49 -5.81
N ALA A 19 -19.39 -40.75 -5.42
CA ALA A 19 -18.67 -39.86 -4.52
C ALA A 19 -18.65 -38.45 -5.13
N PRO A 20 -18.90 -37.38 -4.35
CA PRO A 20 -18.75 -36.04 -4.86
C PRO A 20 -17.30 -35.88 -5.31
N ALA A 21 -17.11 -35.44 -6.55
CA ALA A 21 -15.80 -35.10 -7.06
C ALA A 21 -15.16 -34.11 -6.08
N VAL A 22 -14.07 -34.54 -5.46
CA VAL A 22 -13.21 -33.68 -4.65
C VAL A 22 -12.84 -32.54 -5.58
N GLY A 23 -13.34 -31.34 -5.26
CA GLY A 23 -13.15 -30.16 -6.08
C GLY A 23 -11.68 -30.00 -6.38
N ASN A 24 -11.35 -29.87 -7.67
CA ASN A 24 -10.05 -29.39 -8.08
C ASN A 24 -9.80 -28.12 -7.28
N SER A 25 -8.82 -28.19 -6.38
CA SER A 25 -8.23 -26.98 -5.84
C SER A 25 -7.80 -26.18 -7.07
N THR A 26 -8.48 -25.06 -7.28
CA THR A 26 -7.95 -24.03 -8.16
C THR A 26 -6.65 -23.64 -7.49
N LEU A 27 -5.55 -24.25 -7.96
CA LEU A 27 -4.20 -23.75 -7.76
C LEU A 27 -4.33 -22.26 -8.00
N VAL A 28 -4.10 -21.49 -6.93
CA VAL A 28 -4.09 -20.03 -6.93
C VAL A 28 -3.44 -19.63 -8.24
N GLU A 29 -4.22 -19.03 -9.14
CA GLU A 29 -3.72 -18.46 -10.37
C GLU A 29 -2.53 -17.61 -9.94
N ARG A 30 -1.31 -18.02 -10.32
CA ARG A 30 -0.07 -17.36 -9.87
C ARG A 30 -0.25 -15.89 -10.20
N GLN A 31 -0.58 -15.07 -9.21
CA GLN A 31 -0.64 -13.64 -9.42
C GLN A 31 0.72 -13.24 -9.97
N GLY A 32 0.68 -12.53 -11.11
CA GLY A 32 1.87 -12.15 -11.85
C GLY A 32 2.78 -11.24 -11.02
N PHE A 33 3.91 -10.89 -11.61
CA PHE A 33 4.80 -9.87 -11.06
C PHE A 33 4.03 -8.59 -10.72
N ALA A 34 4.28 -8.00 -9.56
CA ALA A 34 3.73 -6.70 -9.20
C ALA A 34 3.96 -5.70 -10.34
N GLN A 35 2.94 -4.90 -10.64
CA GLN A 35 3.11 -3.77 -11.53
C GLN A 35 3.96 -2.72 -10.82
N VAL A 36 4.87 -2.09 -11.56
CA VAL A 36 5.68 -0.98 -11.07
C VAL A 36 5.16 0.28 -11.72
N VAL A 37 4.66 1.21 -10.91
CA VAL A 37 4.14 2.51 -11.39
C VAL A 37 5.10 3.61 -10.97
N THR A 38 5.45 4.47 -11.92
CA THR A 38 6.31 5.65 -11.68
C THR A 38 5.56 6.96 -11.88
N LYS A 39 4.40 6.93 -12.53
CA LYS A 39 3.62 8.11 -12.89
C LYS A 39 2.14 7.88 -12.66
N CYS A 40 1.44 8.95 -12.28
CA CYS A 40 -0.02 9.00 -12.30
C CYS A 40 -0.55 8.97 -13.75
N THR A 41 -1.83 8.62 -13.92
CA THR A 41 -2.48 8.49 -15.24
C THR A 41 -3.67 9.44 -15.40
N VAL A 42 -4.28 9.87 -14.30
CA VAL A 42 -5.42 10.79 -14.32
C VAL A 42 -4.92 12.23 -14.55
N PRO A 43 -5.34 12.91 -15.63
CA PRO A 43 -4.86 14.26 -15.93
C PRO A 43 -5.11 15.27 -14.81
N LYS A 44 -4.20 16.24 -14.68
CA LYS A 44 -4.26 17.34 -13.71
C LYS A 44 -4.34 16.88 -12.25
N THR A 45 -3.80 15.70 -11.94
CA THR A 45 -3.62 15.23 -10.57
C THR A 45 -2.17 15.21 -10.14
N VAL A 46 -1.95 15.50 -8.86
CA VAL A 46 -0.68 15.26 -8.18
C VAL A 46 -0.96 14.36 -6.98
N ALA A 47 -0.25 13.24 -6.91
CA ALA A 47 -0.20 12.42 -5.71
C ALA A 47 0.98 12.86 -4.85
N LEU A 48 0.68 13.57 -3.76
CA LEU A 48 1.68 13.81 -2.72
C LEU A 48 1.81 12.55 -1.87
N THR A 49 3.02 11.99 -1.85
CA THR A 49 3.30 10.76 -1.09
C THR A 49 4.43 10.95 -0.10
N PHE A 50 4.35 10.23 1.02
CA PHE A 50 5.21 10.40 2.19
C PHE A 50 5.68 9.04 2.71
N ASP A 51 7.00 8.86 2.78
CA ASP A 51 7.62 7.64 3.26
C ASP A 51 8.06 7.75 4.72
N ASP A 52 8.53 6.63 5.27
CA ASP A 52 9.24 6.48 6.54
C ASP A 52 8.44 6.58 7.84
N GLY A 53 7.15 6.91 7.73
CA GLY A 53 6.23 6.98 8.85
C GLY A 53 5.88 5.62 9.49
N PRO A 54 5.01 5.59 10.50
CA PRO A 54 4.34 6.74 11.12
C PRO A 54 5.29 7.54 12.03
N TYR A 55 5.21 8.86 11.97
CA TYR A 55 6.00 9.74 12.82
C TYR A 55 5.26 11.01 13.27
N VAL A 56 5.83 11.73 14.25
CA VAL A 56 5.13 12.84 14.92
C VAL A 56 4.59 13.91 13.98
N TYR A 57 5.29 14.20 12.87
CA TYR A 57 4.90 15.24 11.93
C TYR A 57 3.77 14.86 10.97
N LEU A 58 3.30 13.61 10.97
CA LEU A 58 2.11 13.18 10.22
C LEU A 58 0.92 14.11 10.45
N TYR A 59 0.74 14.58 11.70
CA TYR A 59 -0.36 15.50 12.03
C TYR A 59 -0.22 16.86 11.35
N ASP A 60 1.00 17.38 11.19
CA ASP A 60 1.23 18.67 10.51
C ASP A 60 0.89 18.54 9.02
N ILE A 61 1.37 17.46 8.38
CA ILE A 61 1.11 17.17 6.96
C ILE A 61 -0.38 16.96 6.70
N SER A 62 -1.01 16.07 7.47
CA SER A 62 -2.43 15.76 7.32
C SER A 62 -3.31 16.99 7.55
N LYS A 63 -3.02 17.82 8.56
CA LYS A 63 -3.75 19.09 8.78
C LYS A 63 -3.61 20.04 7.59
N ALA A 64 -2.41 20.19 7.03
CA ALA A 64 -2.19 21.04 5.87
C ALA A 64 -2.98 20.54 4.64
N LEU A 65 -2.98 19.23 4.38
CA LEU A 65 -3.76 18.62 3.30
C LEU A 65 -5.27 18.80 3.53
N VAL A 66 -5.76 18.48 4.72
CA VAL A 66 -7.20 18.61 5.06
C VAL A 66 -7.66 20.06 4.94
N ALA A 67 -6.89 21.03 5.42
CA ALA A 67 -7.21 22.45 5.30
C ALA A 67 -7.29 22.92 3.83
N ALA A 68 -6.55 22.27 2.94
CA ALA A 68 -6.55 22.53 1.51
C ALA A 68 -7.60 21.72 0.73
N GLY A 69 -8.43 20.89 1.40
CA GLY A 69 -9.34 19.96 0.74
C GLY A 69 -8.63 18.86 -0.07
N ALA A 70 -7.35 18.60 0.23
CA ALA A 70 -6.47 17.67 -0.46
C ALA A 70 -6.34 16.33 0.28
N LYS A 71 -5.91 15.30 -0.45
CA LYS A 71 -5.49 14.00 0.10
C LYS A 71 -4.03 13.73 -0.24
N GLY A 72 -3.46 12.74 0.45
CA GLY A 72 -2.09 12.26 0.25
C GLY A 72 -2.00 10.76 0.51
N THR A 73 -0.84 10.18 0.26
CA THR A 73 -0.57 8.76 0.47
C THR A 73 0.62 8.58 1.40
N PHE A 74 0.42 7.82 2.48
CA PHE A 74 1.45 7.56 3.48
C PHE A 74 1.91 6.11 3.35
N PHE A 75 3.18 5.91 3.04
CA PHE A 75 3.84 4.61 3.04
C PHE A 75 4.48 4.39 4.40
N PHE A 76 3.91 3.49 5.20
CA PHE A 76 4.32 3.26 6.57
C PHE A 76 5.27 2.06 6.69
N ASN A 77 6.30 2.23 7.51
CA ASN A 77 7.10 1.13 8.02
C ASN A 77 6.49 0.51 9.27
N GLY A 78 6.94 -0.70 9.59
CA GLY A 78 6.64 -1.35 10.86
C GLY A 78 7.53 -0.89 12.00
N GLN A 79 8.84 -0.81 11.76
CA GLN A 79 9.85 -0.43 12.73
C GLN A 79 10.98 0.32 12.00
N ASN A 80 11.01 1.64 12.13
CA ASN A 80 11.99 2.50 11.44
C ASN A 80 12.41 3.70 12.33
N TRP A 81 11.87 4.89 12.08
CA TRP A 81 12.26 6.13 12.78
C TRP A 81 11.72 6.26 14.21
N GLY A 82 10.48 5.83 14.41
CA GLY A 82 9.84 5.86 15.73
C GLY A 82 9.79 4.47 16.38
N PRO A 83 9.05 4.36 17.51
CA PRO A 83 8.63 3.05 18.02
C PRO A 83 7.88 2.24 16.97
N CYS A 84 7.71 0.94 17.23
CA CYS A 84 6.99 0.02 16.35
C CYS A 84 5.58 0.55 16.02
N ILE A 85 5.06 0.25 14.83
CA ILE A 85 3.75 0.68 14.34
C ILE A 85 2.60 0.30 15.28
N TYR A 86 2.77 -0.74 16.09
CA TYR A 86 1.80 -1.16 17.12
C TYR A 86 1.86 -0.34 18.41
N ASP A 87 2.90 0.47 18.61
CA ASP A 87 2.96 1.43 19.71
C ASP A 87 1.68 2.28 19.72
N PRO A 88 1.09 2.56 20.91
CA PRO A 88 -0.17 3.26 21.00
C PRO A 88 -0.23 4.59 20.25
N ASP A 89 0.85 5.37 20.23
CA ASP A 89 0.87 6.66 19.56
C ASP A 89 1.10 6.52 18.05
N GLN A 90 1.88 5.53 17.63
CA GLN A 90 2.06 5.24 16.20
C GLN A 90 0.80 4.70 15.55
N ALA A 91 0.14 3.74 16.20
CA ALA A 91 -1.12 3.21 15.72
C ALA A 91 -2.21 4.30 15.65
N LYS A 92 -2.22 5.26 16.60
CA LYS A 92 -3.12 6.42 16.52
C LYS A 92 -2.84 7.30 15.29
N ARG A 93 -1.57 7.51 14.93
CA ARG A 93 -1.19 8.31 13.75
C ARG A 93 -1.63 7.65 12.45
N VAL A 94 -1.37 6.34 12.31
CA VAL A 94 -1.83 5.55 11.16
C VAL A 94 -3.35 5.61 11.03
N LEU A 95 -4.08 5.33 12.13
CA LEU A 95 -5.54 5.41 12.13
C LEU A 95 -6.04 6.82 11.82
N TYR A 96 -5.38 7.86 12.34
CA TYR A 96 -5.72 9.25 12.06
C TYR A 96 -5.60 9.57 10.58
N ALA A 97 -4.48 9.22 9.93
CA ALA A 97 -4.30 9.46 8.49
C ALA A 97 -5.40 8.77 7.67
N TYR A 98 -5.70 7.51 7.99
CA TYR A 98 -6.78 6.76 7.36
C TYR A 98 -8.16 7.42 7.55
N GLN A 99 -8.51 7.81 8.79
CA GLN A 99 -9.78 8.48 9.10
C GLN A 99 -9.91 9.87 8.47
N LYS A 100 -8.80 10.55 8.15
CA LYS A 100 -8.80 11.78 7.36
C LYS A 100 -8.93 11.54 5.85
N GLY A 101 -9.10 10.29 5.43
CA GLY A 101 -9.30 9.89 4.04
C GLY A 101 -8.02 9.92 3.21
N HIS A 102 -6.86 9.93 3.87
CA HIS A 102 -5.60 9.68 3.18
C HIS A 102 -5.47 8.19 2.85
N GLN A 103 -4.69 7.86 1.84
CA GLN A 103 -4.33 6.48 1.57
C GLN A 103 -3.20 6.06 2.51
N VAL A 104 -3.32 4.88 3.10
CA VAL A 104 -2.23 4.22 3.85
C VAL A 104 -1.72 3.02 3.05
N ALA A 105 -0.41 2.85 2.98
CA ALA A 105 0.24 1.86 2.15
C ALA A 105 1.52 1.33 2.83
N SER A 106 2.09 0.24 2.30
CA SER A 106 3.26 -0.41 2.91
C SER A 106 4.58 0.21 2.46
N HIS A 107 5.48 0.49 3.40
CA HIS A 107 6.90 0.77 3.11
C HIS A 107 7.83 -0.33 3.60
N THR A 108 7.29 -1.55 3.81
CA THR A 108 7.97 -2.70 4.43
C THR A 108 8.31 -2.54 5.91
N TRP A 109 8.57 -3.66 6.58
CA TRP A 109 8.70 -3.68 8.04
C TRP A 109 9.87 -2.83 8.54
N SER A 110 11.09 -3.11 8.09
CA SER A 110 12.31 -2.54 8.68
C SER A 110 13.10 -1.65 7.72
N HIS A 111 12.49 -1.17 6.64
CA HIS A 111 13.14 -0.33 5.62
C HIS A 111 14.43 -0.97 5.04
N ALA A 112 14.40 -2.28 4.81
CA ALA A 112 15.57 -3.02 4.32
C ALA A 112 15.79 -2.85 2.81
N HIS A 113 17.04 -3.02 2.34
CA HIS A 113 17.37 -3.17 0.93
C HIS A 113 16.79 -4.48 0.36
N LEU A 114 15.57 -4.42 -0.18
CA LEU A 114 14.77 -5.60 -0.53
C LEU A 114 15.44 -6.50 -1.56
N ASN A 115 16.18 -5.92 -2.51
CA ASN A 115 16.90 -6.67 -3.55
C ASN A 115 18.04 -7.56 -3.02
N THR A 116 18.42 -7.43 -1.74
CA THR A 116 19.43 -8.27 -1.06
C THR A 116 18.83 -9.43 -0.27
N LEU A 117 17.51 -9.48 -0.13
CA LEU A 117 16.82 -10.40 0.75
C LEU A 117 16.41 -11.70 0.04
N THR A 118 16.31 -12.77 0.83
CA THR A 118 15.70 -14.04 0.40
C THR A 118 14.18 -13.91 0.28
N PHE A 119 13.54 -14.89 -0.36
CA PHE A 119 12.09 -14.95 -0.50
C PHE A 119 11.36 -14.85 0.86
N ASP A 120 11.77 -15.64 1.86
CA ASP A 120 11.12 -15.65 3.18
C ASP A 120 11.30 -14.31 3.92
N GLN A 121 12.48 -13.71 3.82
CA GLN A 121 12.73 -12.38 4.39
C GLN A 121 11.87 -11.31 3.72
N LEU A 122 11.74 -11.34 2.39
CA LEU A 122 10.83 -10.45 1.66
C LEU A 122 9.38 -10.66 2.11
N HIS A 123 8.92 -11.90 2.17
CA HIS A 123 7.58 -12.23 2.64
C HIS A 123 7.31 -11.63 4.02
N HIS A 124 8.28 -11.75 4.93
CA HIS A 124 8.18 -11.18 6.28
C HIS A 124 8.10 -9.64 6.26
N GLN A 125 8.94 -8.98 5.44
CA GLN A 125 8.95 -7.53 5.29
C GLN A 125 7.60 -6.95 4.82
N PHE A 126 6.93 -7.62 3.87
CA PHE A 126 5.62 -7.18 3.38
C PHE A 126 4.49 -7.57 4.34
N TRP A 127 4.47 -8.82 4.81
CA TRP A 127 3.38 -9.37 5.61
C TRP A 127 3.14 -8.62 6.91
N LEU A 128 4.19 -8.30 7.68
CA LEU A 128 3.99 -7.68 8.98
C LEU A 128 3.37 -6.29 8.88
N VAL A 129 3.71 -5.50 7.86
CA VAL A 129 3.09 -4.19 7.64
C VAL A 129 1.66 -4.33 7.16
N GLU A 130 1.38 -5.27 6.25
CA GLU A 130 0.01 -5.56 5.82
C GLU A 130 -0.89 -5.93 6.99
N GLU A 131 -0.40 -6.80 7.88
CA GLU A 131 -1.13 -7.21 9.08
C GLU A 131 -1.35 -6.02 10.02
N ALA A 132 -0.32 -5.19 10.24
CA ALA A 132 -0.44 -4.01 11.09
C ALA A 132 -1.47 -3.01 10.56
N LEU A 133 -1.43 -2.69 9.26
CA LEU A 133 -2.39 -1.76 8.64
C LEU A 133 -3.82 -2.33 8.70
N MET A 134 -4.00 -3.62 8.43
CA MET A 134 -5.29 -4.29 8.56
C MET A 134 -5.82 -4.23 9.99
N LYS A 135 -5.01 -4.56 11.00
CA LYS A 135 -5.44 -4.51 12.41
C LYS A 135 -5.79 -3.08 12.85
N ILE A 136 -4.98 -2.10 12.45
CA ILE A 136 -5.15 -0.70 12.90
C ILE A 136 -6.35 -0.03 12.20
N THR A 137 -6.55 -0.28 10.91
CA THR A 137 -7.47 0.51 10.06
C THR A 137 -8.64 -0.28 9.49
N GLY A 138 -8.57 -1.62 9.50
CA GLY A 138 -9.48 -2.51 8.77
C GLY A 138 -9.15 -2.63 7.28
N ALA A 139 -8.16 -1.90 6.77
CA ALA A 139 -7.82 -1.86 5.34
C ALA A 139 -6.56 -2.68 5.02
N TYR A 140 -6.66 -3.55 4.02
CA TYR A 140 -5.53 -4.34 3.51
C TYR A 140 -4.88 -3.66 2.29
N PRO A 141 -3.61 -3.24 2.36
CA PRO A 141 -3.00 -2.39 1.34
C PRO A 141 -2.82 -3.11 0.00
N ALA A 142 -3.20 -2.45 -1.10
CA ALA A 142 -2.91 -2.91 -2.47
C ALA A 142 -1.59 -2.34 -3.03
N TRP A 143 -0.90 -1.51 -2.25
CA TRP A 143 0.26 -0.76 -2.68
C TRP A 143 1.39 -0.86 -1.66
N ALA A 144 2.59 -1.03 -2.17
CA ALA A 144 3.83 -0.85 -1.43
C ALA A 144 4.77 0.06 -2.20
N ARG A 145 5.67 0.74 -1.48
CA ARG A 145 6.85 1.37 -2.07
C ARG A 145 8.08 0.65 -1.57
N PRO A 146 8.97 0.16 -2.44
CA PRO A 146 10.22 -0.44 -2.00
C PRO A 146 11.15 0.65 -1.42
N PRO A 147 11.75 0.44 -0.23
CA PRO A 147 12.81 1.28 0.29
C PRO A 147 13.88 1.57 -0.75
N TYR A 148 14.38 2.81 -0.78
CA TYR A 148 15.39 3.29 -1.73
C TYR A 148 14.97 3.22 -3.22
N GLY A 149 13.71 2.88 -3.52
CA GLY A 149 13.26 2.59 -4.89
C GLY A 149 13.84 1.28 -5.46
N GLU A 150 14.42 0.44 -4.62
CA GLU A 150 15.16 -0.76 -5.03
C GLU A 150 14.26 -1.98 -5.14
N TYR A 151 14.24 -2.60 -6.32
CA TYR A 151 13.52 -3.85 -6.54
C TYR A 151 14.23 -4.70 -7.59
N ASN A 152 13.95 -6.00 -7.56
CA ASN A 152 14.31 -6.95 -8.60
C ASN A 152 13.11 -7.88 -8.87
N ASP A 153 13.31 -8.89 -9.72
CA ASP A 153 12.27 -9.83 -10.07
C ASP A 153 11.70 -10.60 -8.87
N LEU A 154 12.54 -10.93 -7.88
CA LEU A 154 12.10 -11.59 -6.65
C LEU A 154 11.21 -10.66 -5.81
N VAL A 155 11.58 -9.39 -5.66
CA VAL A 155 10.75 -8.39 -4.95
C VAL A 155 9.39 -8.24 -5.63
N ARG A 156 9.37 -8.12 -6.96
CA ARG A 156 8.11 -8.02 -7.72
C ARG A 156 7.27 -9.28 -7.63
N GLN A 157 7.89 -10.46 -7.63
CA GLN A 157 7.19 -11.73 -7.47
C GLN A 157 6.53 -11.82 -6.10
N VAL A 158 7.26 -11.49 -5.02
CA VAL A 158 6.73 -11.55 -3.65
C VAL A 158 5.58 -10.54 -3.49
N ALA A 159 5.78 -9.27 -3.86
CA ALA A 159 4.72 -8.26 -3.77
C ALA A 159 3.49 -8.63 -4.61
N GLY A 160 3.71 -9.14 -5.84
CA GLY A 160 2.64 -9.56 -6.74
C GLY A 160 1.84 -10.74 -6.19
N SER A 161 2.51 -11.73 -5.58
CA SER A 161 1.85 -12.88 -4.93
C SER A 161 0.96 -12.50 -3.74
N ARG A 162 1.16 -11.29 -3.20
CA ARG A 162 0.39 -10.71 -2.09
C ARG A 162 -0.65 -9.69 -2.56
N GLY A 163 -0.90 -9.58 -3.86
CA GLY A 163 -1.86 -8.64 -4.43
C GLY A 163 -1.42 -7.17 -4.36
N GLN A 164 -0.12 -6.91 -4.15
CA GLN A 164 0.43 -5.54 -4.09
C GLN A 164 1.07 -5.11 -5.41
N ASN A 165 0.87 -3.84 -5.76
CA ASN A 165 1.65 -3.14 -6.76
C ASN A 165 2.77 -2.31 -6.10
N LEU A 166 3.83 -2.01 -6.85
CA LEU A 166 4.95 -1.19 -6.41
C LEU A 166 4.83 0.23 -6.95
N ALA A 167 4.84 1.22 -6.06
CA ALA A 167 4.81 2.64 -6.41
C ALA A 167 6.19 3.29 -6.21
N LEU A 168 6.74 3.83 -7.29
CA LEU A 168 7.90 4.71 -7.27
C LEU A 168 7.43 6.18 -7.38
N TRP A 169 8.18 7.01 -8.09
CA TRP A 169 7.90 8.43 -8.28
C TRP A 169 8.49 8.94 -9.60
N ASP A 170 7.97 10.06 -10.08
CA ASP A 170 8.54 10.82 -11.20
C ASP A 170 9.03 12.22 -10.79
N PHE A 171 8.87 12.55 -9.50
CA PHE A 171 9.44 13.73 -8.89
C PHE A 171 9.94 13.42 -7.47
N ASP A 172 11.25 13.47 -7.27
CA ASP A 172 11.87 13.46 -5.94
C ASP A 172 12.04 14.90 -5.44
N SER A 173 11.41 15.22 -4.30
CA SER A 173 11.51 16.53 -3.67
C SER A 173 12.94 16.87 -3.26
N GLY A 174 13.76 15.87 -2.94
CA GLY A 174 15.11 16.01 -2.40
C GLY A 174 15.15 16.40 -0.92
N ASP A 175 14.06 16.20 -0.17
CA ASP A 175 13.98 16.53 1.25
C ASP A 175 14.93 15.71 2.16
N THR A 176 15.49 14.61 1.64
CA THR A 176 16.54 13.79 2.28
C THR A 176 17.95 14.05 1.75
N TRP A 177 18.15 14.89 0.73
CA TRP A 177 19.44 15.02 0.02
C TRP A 177 20.47 15.91 0.75
N GLY A 178 20.18 16.39 1.95
CA GLY A 178 21.04 17.33 2.68
C GLY A 178 21.10 18.75 2.07
N ILE A 179 20.15 19.07 1.19
CA ILE A 179 20.00 20.39 0.57
C ILE A 179 19.18 21.33 1.46
N SER A 180 19.28 22.65 1.22
CA SER A 180 18.55 23.64 2.01
C SER A 180 17.04 23.59 1.75
N THR A 181 16.23 24.02 2.72
CA THR A 181 14.77 24.15 2.54
C THR A 181 14.42 25.03 1.32
N ALA A 182 15.17 26.12 1.10
CA ALA A 182 14.98 26.99 -0.06
C ALA A 182 15.22 26.25 -1.38
N GLU A 183 16.17 25.32 -1.41
CA GLU A 183 16.40 24.46 -2.57
C GLU A 183 15.23 23.51 -2.83
N VAL A 184 14.69 22.87 -1.80
CA VAL A 184 13.53 21.98 -1.92
C VAL A 184 12.31 22.76 -2.45
N LEU A 185 12.06 23.96 -1.93
CA LEU A 185 10.99 24.85 -2.43
C LEU A 185 11.19 25.17 -3.92
N ARG A 186 12.41 25.53 -4.33
CA ARG A 186 12.76 25.81 -5.72
C ARG A 186 12.54 24.61 -6.64
N ARG A 187 12.76 23.38 -6.15
CA ARG A 187 12.48 22.16 -6.93
C ARG A 187 10.98 22.00 -7.22
N TYR A 188 10.11 22.31 -6.25
CA TYR A 188 8.67 22.36 -6.47
C TYR A 188 8.28 23.47 -7.47
N ASP A 189 8.90 24.64 -7.40
CA ASP A 189 8.66 25.73 -8.37
C ASP A 189 9.07 25.34 -9.80
N ASN A 190 10.21 24.67 -9.94
CA ASN A 190 10.70 24.18 -11.22
C ASN A 190 9.78 23.09 -11.80
N LEU A 191 9.31 22.17 -10.96
CA LEU A 191 8.30 21.17 -11.33
C LEU A 191 7.04 21.85 -11.88
N ILE A 192 6.48 22.81 -11.13
CA ILE A 192 5.26 23.54 -11.53
C ILE A 192 5.48 24.29 -12.84
N SER A 193 6.64 24.94 -13.00
CA SER A 193 7.01 25.69 -14.20
C SER A 193 7.11 24.81 -15.44
N SER A 194 7.49 23.53 -15.28
CA SER A 194 7.51 22.55 -16.37
C SER A 194 6.11 22.08 -16.82
N ARG A 195 5.05 22.44 -16.08
CA ARG A 195 3.63 22.16 -16.39
C ARG A 195 3.35 20.69 -16.75
N PRO A 196 3.81 19.71 -15.94
CA PRO A 196 3.54 18.31 -16.22
C PRO A 196 2.04 18.04 -16.25
N ASN A 197 1.59 17.03 -16.99
CA ASN A 197 0.16 16.68 -16.98
C ASN A 197 -0.26 16.07 -15.63
N THR A 198 0.66 15.36 -14.98
CA THR A 198 0.48 14.64 -13.72
C THR A 198 1.79 14.59 -12.94
N VAL A 199 1.75 14.38 -11.63
CA VAL A 199 2.96 14.15 -10.82
C VAL A 199 2.71 13.11 -9.74
N LEU A 200 3.67 12.21 -9.53
CA LEU A 200 3.76 11.31 -8.39
C LEU A 200 5.03 11.67 -7.61
N THR A 201 4.87 12.34 -6.45
CA THR A 201 6.00 12.88 -5.70
C THR A 201 6.56 11.89 -4.69
N LEU A 202 7.85 12.00 -4.37
CA LEU A 202 8.48 11.42 -3.18
C LEU A 202 8.82 12.52 -2.17
N ASN A 203 8.34 12.35 -0.93
CA ASN A 203 8.70 13.11 0.27
C ASN A 203 8.77 12.14 1.45
N HIS A 204 9.26 12.62 2.60
CA HIS A 204 9.39 11.82 3.81
C HIS A 204 8.77 12.56 5.00
N GLU A 205 7.81 11.93 5.69
CA GLU A 205 7.10 12.63 6.78
C GLU A 205 7.93 12.80 8.06
N VAL A 206 9.08 12.14 8.13
CA VAL A 206 9.95 12.11 9.31
C VAL A 206 10.82 13.37 9.45
N HIS A 207 10.81 14.24 8.45
CA HIS A 207 11.58 15.49 8.46
C HIS A 207 10.72 16.70 8.78
N GLN A 208 11.05 17.38 9.88
CA GLN A 208 10.29 18.55 10.37
C GLN A 208 10.14 19.63 9.29
N GLN A 209 11.21 19.92 8.54
CA GLN A 209 11.23 21.03 7.59
C GLN A 209 10.38 20.69 6.36
N ALA A 210 10.37 19.42 5.96
CA ALA A 210 9.46 18.92 4.94
C ALA A 210 8.00 19.12 5.40
N ALA A 211 7.66 18.65 6.59
CA ALA A 211 6.31 18.69 7.13
C ALA A 211 5.76 20.09 7.42
N GLN A 212 6.58 20.98 8.00
CA GLN A 212 6.12 22.25 8.56
C GLN A 212 6.34 23.45 7.63
N VAL A 213 7.20 23.32 6.62
CA VAL A 213 7.54 24.42 5.71
C VAL A 213 7.31 24.03 4.25
N VAL A 214 7.95 22.98 3.77
CA VAL A 214 7.93 22.60 2.34
C VAL A 214 6.54 22.18 1.91
N LEU A 215 5.91 21.24 2.62
CA LEU A 215 4.63 20.67 2.21
C LEU A 215 3.48 21.69 2.26
N PRO A 216 3.35 22.55 3.29
CA PRO A 216 2.38 23.65 3.26
C PRO A 216 2.56 24.60 2.06
N TYR A 217 3.80 24.86 1.65
CA TYR A 217 4.08 25.64 0.44
C TYR A 217 3.69 24.88 -0.83
N ALA A 218 4.19 23.66 -0.99
CA ALA A 218 3.97 22.83 -2.18
C ALA A 218 2.47 22.60 -2.43
N ILE A 219 1.69 22.32 -1.38
CA ILE A 219 0.23 22.16 -1.47
C ILE A 219 -0.42 23.39 -2.12
N LYS A 220 -0.12 24.59 -1.61
CA LYS A 220 -0.66 25.85 -2.14
C LYS A 220 -0.20 26.11 -3.57
N ALA A 221 1.09 25.94 -3.83
CA ALA A 221 1.68 26.23 -5.14
C ALA A 221 1.14 25.29 -6.24
N LEU A 222 1.02 23.99 -5.95
CA LEU A 222 0.46 23.00 -6.88
C LEU A 222 -1.03 23.25 -7.14
N GLN A 223 -1.82 23.60 -6.11
CA GLN A 223 -3.23 23.94 -6.31
C GLN A 223 -3.40 25.23 -7.13
N ALA A 224 -2.59 26.26 -6.85
CA ALA A 224 -2.58 27.50 -7.63
C ALA A 224 -2.20 27.27 -9.10
N ALA A 225 -1.39 26.24 -9.38
CA ALA A 225 -1.07 25.78 -10.73
C ALA A 225 -2.17 24.93 -11.40
N GLY A 226 -3.29 24.69 -10.71
CA GLY A 226 -4.47 24.01 -11.24
C GLY A 226 -4.47 22.49 -11.07
N TYR A 227 -3.63 21.93 -10.19
CA TYR A 227 -3.66 20.50 -9.89
C TYR A 227 -4.67 20.17 -8.78
N ARG A 228 -5.32 19.01 -8.93
CA ARG A 228 -6.01 18.34 -7.83
C ARG A 228 -5.02 17.47 -7.07
N LEU A 229 -4.96 17.64 -5.75
CA LEU A 229 -4.10 16.86 -4.87
C LEU A 229 -4.88 15.67 -4.31
N VAL A 230 -4.52 14.48 -4.74
CA VAL A 230 -5.30 13.25 -4.54
C VAL A 230 -4.41 12.12 -4.01
N THR A 231 -5.01 11.00 -3.61
CA THR A 231 -4.26 9.79 -3.27
C THR A 231 -3.58 9.17 -4.50
N LEU A 232 -2.60 8.29 -4.30
CA LEU A 232 -1.97 7.51 -5.37
C LEU A 232 -3.02 6.70 -6.14
N ALA A 233 -3.91 6.03 -5.41
CA ALA A 233 -5.01 5.25 -5.97
C ALA A 233 -5.89 6.09 -6.91
N GLU A 234 -6.32 7.28 -6.47
CA GLU A 234 -7.11 8.20 -7.28
C GLU A 234 -6.34 8.77 -8.47
N CYS A 235 -5.03 9.03 -8.31
CA CYS A 235 -4.19 9.53 -9.41
C CYS A 235 -3.95 8.48 -10.51
N LEU A 236 -4.12 7.19 -10.18
CA LEU A 236 -4.01 6.06 -11.10
C LEU A 236 -5.35 5.54 -11.60
N GLY A 237 -6.46 5.90 -10.95
CA GLY A 237 -7.77 5.29 -11.20
C GLY A 237 -7.83 3.81 -10.78
N MET A 238 -7.09 3.44 -9.73
CA MET A 238 -6.96 2.07 -9.24
C MET A 238 -7.42 1.94 -7.78
N PRO A 239 -7.76 0.74 -7.29
CA PRO A 239 -8.10 0.54 -5.88
C PRO A 239 -6.94 0.86 -4.94
N ALA A 240 -7.22 1.53 -3.82
CA ALA A 240 -6.22 1.78 -2.76
C ALA A 240 -5.91 0.53 -1.92
N TYR A 241 -6.93 -0.32 -1.76
CA TYR A 241 -6.92 -1.48 -0.87
C TYR A 241 -7.43 -2.71 -1.62
N GLN A 242 -6.94 -3.88 -1.23
CA GLN A 242 -7.45 -5.15 -1.75
C GLN A 242 -8.81 -5.48 -1.14
N TRP A 243 -8.98 -5.12 0.13
CA TRP A 243 -10.22 -5.24 0.88
C TRP A 243 -10.24 -4.24 2.05
N VAL A 244 -11.43 -3.87 2.49
CA VAL A 244 -11.69 -3.02 3.66
C VAL A 244 -12.78 -3.68 4.50
N GLY A 245 -12.50 -3.88 5.79
CA GLY A 245 -13.45 -4.35 6.79
C GLY A 245 -13.29 -3.60 8.11
N GLU A 246 -13.64 -4.27 9.21
CA GLU A 246 -13.54 -3.71 10.55
C GLU A 246 -12.11 -3.81 11.12
N PRO A 247 -11.64 -2.83 11.91
CA PRO A 247 -10.38 -2.96 12.65
C PRO A 247 -10.38 -4.16 13.61
N HIS A 248 -9.21 -4.76 13.83
CA HIS A 248 -9.04 -5.91 14.71
C HIS A 248 -8.20 -5.56 15.95
N ALA A 249 -8.26 -6.41 16.99
CA ALA A 249 -7.39 -6.25 18.15
C ALA A 249 -5.91 -6.28 17.74
N ARG A 250 -5.10 -5.41 18.34
CA ARG A 250 -3.65 -5.33 18.07
C ARG A 250 -2.95 -6.42 18.87
N ASP A 251 -2.21 -7.29 18.19
CA ASP A 251 -1.37 -8.28 18.87
C ASP A 251 -0.01 -7.66 19.17
N VAL A 252 0.47 -7.77 20.42
CA VAL A 252 1.72 -7.14 20.89
C VAL A 252 3.00 -7.77 20.30
N ARG A 253 2.91 -8.53 19.20
CA ARG A 253 4.03 -9.32 18.72
C ARG A 253 5.05 -8.43 17.99
N VAL A 254 6.14 -8.17 18.71
CA VAL A 254 7.40 -7.60 18.25
C VAL A 254 8.17 -8.64 17.44
#